data_AF-A0AB33FD64-F1
#
_entry.id   AF-A0AB33FD64-F1
#
_cell.length_a   1.000
_cell.length_b   1.000
_cell.length_c   1.000
_cell.angle_alpha   90.00
_cell.angle_beta   90.00
_cell.angle_gamma   90.00
#
_symmetry.space_group_name_H-M   'P 1'
#
loop_
_entity.id
_entity.type
_entity.pdbx_description
1 polymer ?
#
loop_
_entity_poly.entity_id
_entity_poly.type
_entity_poly.pdbx_seq_one_letter_code
_entity_poly.pdbx_strand_id
1 'polypeptide(L)'
;MSAWQPIESAPKSVANGSHVVGIYLLGFVPEDDLVDRSAGIRIIWWEPLLPGANGQPGKWVSEAFAESVEVSPTHWMPLPEPPK
;
A
#
# COMPACT_ATOMS: atom_id res chain seq x y z
N MET A 1 17.33 8.14 8.06
CA MET A 1 16.12 7.33 8.33
C MET A 1 14.99 7.97 7.55
N SER A 2 14.31 7.23 6.68
CA SER A 2 13.14 7.76 5.98
C SER A 2 12.02 8.01 7.00
N ALA A 3 11.49 9.22 7.03
CA ALA A 3 10.33 9.54 7.86
C ALA A 3 9.05 9.03 7.19
N TRP A 4 8.06 8.67 7.99
CA TRP A 4 6.71 8.37 7.51
C TRP A 4 6.08 9.60 6.85
N GLN A 5 5.39 9.39 5.75
CA GLN A 5 4.74 10.42 4.95
C GLN A 5 3.25 10.12 4.76
N PRO A 6 2.37 11.12 4.56
CA PRO A 6 0.94 10.89 4.29
C PRO A 6 0.73 10.03 3.03
N ILE A 7 -0.22 9.10 3.06
CA ILE A 7 -0.48 8.16 1.95
C ILE A 7 -0.79 8.85 0.62
N GLU A 8 -1.35 10.07 0.66
CA GLU A 8 -1.71 10.86 -0.52
C GLU A 8 -0.48 11.24 -1.36
N SER A 9 0.70 11.28 -0.72
CA SER A 9 1.98 11.55 -1.37
C SER A 9 2.70 10.28 -1.87
N ALA A 10 2.13 9.10 -1.61
CA ALA A 10 2.78 7.84 -1.96
C ALA A 10 2.90 7.67 -3.49
N PRO A 11 4.05 7.19 -3.98
CA PRO A 11 4.16 6.78 -5.37
C PRO A 11 3.19 5.61 -5.64
N LYS A 12 2.51 5.65 -6.78
CA LYS A 12 1.55 4.63 -7.19
C LYS A 12 2.12 3.81 -8.35
N SER A 13 1.86 2.51 -8.34
CA SER A 13 2.13 1.63 -9.48
C SER A 13 1.46 2.15 -10.74
N VAL A 14 2.08 1.92 -11.90
CA VAL A 14 1.58 2.40 -13.20
C VAL A 14 1.25 1.21 -14.08
N ALA A 15 0.09 1.25 -14.73
CA ALA A 15 -0.32 0.24 -15.70
C ALA A 15 0.00 0.66 -17.14
N ASN A 16 0.43 -0.31 -17.95
CA ASN A 16 0.52 -0.22 -19.40
C ASN A 16 -0.22 -1.43 -20.01
N GLY A 17 -1.48 -1.22 -20.39
CA GLY A 17 -2.37 -2.30 -20.76
C GLY A 17 -2.65 -3.23 -19.57
N SER A 18 -2.38 -4.52 -19.73
CA SER A 18 -2.51 -5.52 -18.65
C SER A 18 -1.26 -5.66 -17.78
N HIS A 19 -0.18 -4.93 -18.09
CA HIS A 19 1.07 -4.99 -17.34
C HIS A 19 1.12 -3.88 -16.28
N VAL A 20 1.47 -4.23 -15.04
CA VAL A 20 1.63 -3.28 -13.94
C VAL A 20 3.09 -3.22 -13.51
N VAL A 21 3.67 -2.00 -13.53
CA VAL A 21 4.95 -1.70 -12.90
C VAL A 21 4.68 -1.40 -11.43
N GLY A 22 4.82 -2.42 -10.59
CA GLY A 22 4.52 -2.37 -9.16
C GLY A 22 5.50 -1.52 -8.36
N ILE A 23 4.98 -0.69 -7.47
CA ILE A 23 5.76 0.04 -6.46
C ILE A 23 5.33 -0.45 -5.07
N TYR A 24 6.24 -1.13 -4.38
CA TYR A 24 6.00 -1.69 -3.06
C TYR A 24 6.56 -0.78 -1.97
N LEU A 25 5.75 -0.52 -0.95
CA LEU A 25 6.03 0.42 0.13
C LEU A 25 5.78 -0.24 1.48
N LEU A 26 6.38 0.29 2.54
CA LEU A 26 5.85 0.07 3.89
C LEU A 26 4.67 1.03 4.10
N GLY A 27 3.53 0.49 4.50
CA GLY A 27 2.31 1.22 4.79
C GLY A 27 1.87 0.99 6.23
N PHE A 28 1.29 2.02 6.86
CA PHE A 28 0.58 1.87 8.12
C PHE A 28 -0.93 1.80 7.86
N VAL A 29 -1.50 0.63 8.09
CA VAL A 29 -2.93 0.32 7.94
C VAL A 29 -3.53 0.24 9.35
N PRO A 30 -4.26 1.27 9.79
CA PRO A 30 -4.92 1.22 11.09
C PRO A 30 -6.09 0.22 11.03
N GLU A 31 -6.12 -0.71 11.97
CA GLU A 31 -7.26 -1.58 12.28
C GLU A 31 -7.80 -1.15 13.65
N ASP A 32 -9.12 -1.18 13.83
CA ASP A 32 -9.82 -0.57 14.98
C ASP A 32 -9.37 -1.13 16.34
N ASP A 33 -8.84 -2.35 16.37
CA ASP A 33 -8.44 -3.08 17.59
C ASP A 33 -6.92 -3.27 17.74
N LEU A 34 -6.09 -2.48 17.06
CA LEU A 34 -4.63 -2.60 17.18
C LEU A 34 -4.11 -2.19 18.56
N VAL A 35 -3.80 -3.20 19.38
CA VAL A 35 -3.09 -3.01 20.66
C VAL A 35 -1.63 -2.62 20.43
N ASP A 36 -1.01 -3.16 19.38
CA ASP A 36 0.37 -2.84 18.97
C ASP A 36 0.37 -2.15 17.60
N ARG A 37 0.85 -0.91 17.54
CA ARG A 37 0.94 -0.16 16.28
C ARG A 37 1.89 -0.79 15.27
N SER A 38 2.90 -1.55 15.73
CA SER A 38 3.79 -2.27 14.80
C SER A 38 3.04 -3.34 14.02
N ALA A 39 1.98 -3.90 14.61
CA ALA A 39 1.08 -4.84 13.94
C ALA A 39 0.18 -4.17 12.91
N GLY A 40 0.18 -2.84 12.74
CA GLY A 40 -0.47 -2.15 11.62
C GLY A 40 0.47 -1.87 10.44
N ILE A 41 1.76 -2.20 10.54
CA ILE A 41 2.73 -2.01 9.46
C ILE A 41 2.64 -3.19 8.49
N ARG A 42 2.46 -2.91 7.21
CA ARG A 42 2.29 -3.88 6.12
C ARG A 42 3.11 -3.47 4.91
N ILE A 43 3.41 -4.43 4.04
CA ILE A 43 3.82 -4.10 2.66
C ILE A 43 2.55 -3.78 1.88
N ILE A 44 2.52 -2.62 1.21
CA ILE A 44 1.39 -2.15 0.41
C ILE A 44 1.81 -1.79 -1.01
N TRP A 45 0.87 -1.83 -1.94
CA TRP A 45 1.02 -1.30 -3.30
C TRP A 45 -0.32 -0.77 -3.82
N TRP A 46 -0.26 0.14 -4.78
CA TRP A 46 -1.44 0.58 -5.53
C TRP A 46 -1.68 -0.41 -6.66
N GLU A 47 -2.89 -0.93 -6.76
CA GLU A 47 -3.30 -1.81 -7.85
C GLU A 47 -4.21 -1.05 -8.81
N PRO A 48 -3.69 -0.47 -9.91
CA PRO A 48 -4.42 0.46 -10.77
C PRO A 48 -5.50 -0.20 -11.65
N LEU A 49 -5.43 -1.51 -11.89
CA LEU A 49 -6.35 -2.20 -12.81
C LEU A 49 -7.60 -2.75 -12.12
N LEU A 50 -7.63 -2.78 -10.78
CA LEU A 50 -8.78 -3.26 -10.03
C LEU A 50 -9.69 -2.12 -9.58
N PRO A 51 -11.02 -2.34 -9.52
CA PRO A 51 -11.93 -1.33 -9.00
C PRO A 51 -11.76 -1.17 -7.49
N GLY A 52 -11.69 0.08 -7.03
CA GLY A 52 -11.77 0.42 -5.61
C GLY A 52 -13.22 0.48 -5.11
N ALA A 53 -13.38 0.64 -3.80
CA ALA A 53 -14.67 0.64 -3.10
C ALA A 53 -15.60 1.77 -3.56
N ASN A 54 -15.04 2.86 -4.10
CA ASN A 54 -15.79 3.97 -4.71
C ASN A 54 -16.20 3.71 -6.18
N GLY A 55 -15.92 2.51 -6.71
CA GLY A 55 -16.17 2.13 -8.10
C GLY A 55 -15.21 2.76 -9.12
N GLN A 56 -14.24 3.56 -8.68
CA GLN A 56 -13.20 4.12 -9.56
C GLN A 56 -12.05 3.13 -9.71
N PRO A 57 -11.29 3.20 -10.83
CA PRO A 57 -10.09 2.39 -10.99
C PRO A 57 -9.04 2.71 -9.93
N GLY A 58 -8.46 1.64 -9.41
CA GLY A 58 -7.35 1.68 -8.49
C GLY A 58 -7.74 1.56 -7.04
N LYS A 59 -7.00 0.73 -6.31
CA LYS A 59 -7.14 0.56 -4.86
C LYS A 59 -5.80 0.27 -4.20
N TRP A 60 -5.69 0.58 -2.91
CA TRP A 60 -4.57 0.12 -2.11
C TRP A 60 -4.81 -1.31 -1.65
N VAL A 61 -3.77 -2.12 -1.75
CA VAL A 61 -3.75 -3.52 -1.34
C VAL A 61 -2.53 -3.78 -0.48
N SER A 62 -2.54 -4.89 0.26
CA SER A 62 -1.45 -5.27 1.16
C SER A 62 -1.05 -6.73 0.99
N GLU A 63 0.13 -7.10 1.47
CA GLU A 63 0.61 -8.48 1.42
C GLU A 63 -0.35 -9.47 2.09
N ALA A 64 -1.07 -9.04 3.13
CA ALA A 64 -1.89 -9.94 3.95
C ALA A 64 -3.10 -10.48 3.19
N PHE A 65 -3.59 -9.72 2.21
CA PHE A 65 -4.82 -10.01 1.48
C PHE A 65 -4.64 -10.00 -0.04
N ALA A 66 -3.46 -9.62 -0.53
CA ALA A 66 -3.20 -9.33 -1.93
C ALA A 66 -4.33 -8.48 -2.54
N GLU A 67 -4.84 -8.88 -3.69
CA GLU A 67 -5.87 -8.17 -4.45
C GLU A 67 -7.30 -8.37 -3.90
N SER A 68 -7.49 -9.27 -2.93
CA SER A 68 -8.83 -9.65 -2.45
C SER A 68 -9.50 -8.60 -1.57
N VAL A 69 -8.71 -7.79 -0.84
CA VAL A 69 -9.22 -6.79 0.10
C VAL A 69 -8.56 -5.45 -0.13
N GLU A 70 -9.38 -4.41 -0.31
CA GLU A 70 -8.89 -3.03 -0.27
C GLU A 70 -8.52 -2.65 1.15
N VAL A 71 -7.32 -2.08 1.31
CA VAL A 71 -6.87 -1.52 2.59
C VAL A 71 -6.86 0.00 2.53
N SER A 72 -6.96 0.65 3.68
CA SER A 72 -6.92 2.12 3.80
C SER A 72 -5.68 2.56 4.59
N PRO A 73 -4.47 2.45 4.01
CA PRO A 73 -3.27 2.93 4.67
C PRO A 73 -3.33 4.44 4.86
N THR A 74 -2.77 4.94 5.95
CA THR A 74 -2.75 6.39 6.26
C THR A 74 -1.38 7.02 6.03
N HIS A 75 -0.32 6.22 6.16
CA HIS A 75 1.06 6.68 6.01
C HIS A 75 1.89 5.64 5.26
N TRP A 76 2.97 6.10 4.63
CA TRP A 76 3.93 5.26 3.93
C TRP A 76 5.38 5.64 4.21
N MET A 77 6.28 4.72 3.92
CA MET A 77 7.71 4.97 3.77
C MET A 77 8.31 4.00 2.72
N PRO A 78 9.44 4.33 2.07
CA PRO A 78 10.08 3.39 1.16
C PRO A 78 10.52 2.12 1.90
N LEU A 79 10.53 0.99 1.18
CA LEU A 79 11.12 -0.24 1.71
C LEU A 79 12.61 -0.01 2.03
N PRO A 80 13.15 -0.64 3.08
CA PRO A 80 14.58 -0.64 3.33
C PRO A 80 15.35 -1.20 2.13
N GLU A 81 16.54 -0.67 1.86
CA GLU A 81 17.43 -1.27 0.88
C GLU A 81 17.77 -2.72 1.30
N PRO A 82 17.83 -3.66 0.35
CA PRO A 82 18.23 -5.02 0.66
C PRO A 82 19.67 -5.05 1.23
N PRO A 83 20.00 -6.07 2.04
CA PRO A 83 21.38 -6.27 2.49
C PRO A 83 22.35 -6.36 1.31
N LYS A 84 23.58 -5.87 1.52
CA LYS A 84 24.68 -5.99 0.56
C LYS A 84 25.44 -7.31 0.75
#